data_AF-A0A371I3U7-F1
#
_entry.id   AF-A0A371I3U7-F1
#
_cell.length_a   1.000
_cell.length_b   1.000
_cell.length_c   1.000
_cell.angle_alpha   90.00
_cell.angle_beta   90.00
_cell.angle_gamma   90.00
#
_symmetry.space_group_name_H-M   'P 1'
#
loop_
_entity.id
_entity.type
_entity.pdbx_description
1 polymer ?
#
loop_
_entity_poly.entity_id
_entity_poly.type
_entity_poly.pdbx_seq_one_letter_code
_entity_poly.pdbx_strand_id
1 'polypeptide(L)'
;VNYASPQVAALAPPVKPPSTPPTTTAPAPPVKSPSYPPVTTPTPPPQAPVVKPPTIPAPPVKVPPPQPPVVYPPPTVAPSPPAPVVKSRKDCIPLCDYRCQLHSRKRLCMRACMTCCDRCKCVPPGTYGNREKCGKCYTDMLTHGNKNKCP
;
A
#
# COMPACT_ATOMS: atom_id res chain seq x y z
N VAL A 1 29.62 -16.70 -64.00
CA VAL A 1 30.33 -17.38 -62.89
C VAL A 1 31.37 -16.42 -62.31
N ASN A 2 31.10 -15.87 -61.13
CA ASN A 2 32.13 -15.29 -60.28
C ASN A 2 31.76 -15.60 -58.83
N TYR A 3 32.77 -16.08 -58.11
CA TYR A 3 32.70 -16.90 -56.91
C TYR A 3 33.20 -16.07 -55.72
N ALA A 4 32.63 -16.32 -54.53
CA ALA A 4 33.16 -16.01 -53.19
C ALA A 4 33.27 -14.52 -52.79
N SER A 5 33.01 -14.08 -51.56
CA SER A 5 32.78 -14.76 -50.27
C SER A 5 32.14 -13.75 -49.29
N PRO A 6 31.40 -14.20 -48.26
CA PRO A 6 30.83 -13.33 -47.24
C PRO A 6 31.88 -12.89 -46.21
N GLN A 7 31.94 -11.60 -45.89
CA GLN A 7 32.75 -11.10 -44.79
C GLN A 7 32.13 -11.51 -43.45
N VAL A 8 32.88 -12.34 -42.72
CA VAL A 8 32.62 -12.77 -41.36
C VAL A 8 32.66 -11.58 -40.40
N ALA A 9 31.60 -11.43 -39.61
CA ALA A 9 31.49 -10.48 -38.51
C ALA A 9 32.55 -10.81 -37.43
N ALA A 10 33.47 -9.87 -37.21
CA ALA A 10 34.39 -9.92 -36.09
C ALA A 10 33.61 -9.65 -34.79
N LEU A 11 33.49 -10.69 -33.96
CA LEU A 11 33.02 -10.57 -32.58
C LEU A 11 34.05 -9.77 -31.77
N ALA A 12 33.62 -8.66 -31.18
CA ALA A 12 34.42 -7.89 -30.24
C ALA A 12 34.72 -8.73 -28.97
N PRO A 13 35.90 -8.59 -28.35
CA PRO A 13 36.22 -9.30 -27.11
C PRO A 13 35.41 -8.79 -25.91
N PRO A 14 35.20 -9.62 -24.88
CA PRO A 14 34.47 -9.21 -23.67
C PRO A 14 35.28 -8.18 -22.87
N VAL A 15 34.72 -6.99 -22.71
CA VAL A 15 35.28 -5.95 -21.83
C VAL A 15 35.06 -6.40 -20.38
N LYS A 16 36.14 -6.63 -19.63
CA LYS A 16 36.07 -6.89 -18.18
C LYS A 16 35.46 -5.69 -17.46
N PRO A 17 34.52 -5.88 -16.51
CA PRO A 17 34.01 -4.78 -15.71
C PRO A 17 35.12 -4.20 -14.81
N PRO A 18 35.12 -2.88 -14.55
CA PRO A 18 36.08 -2.26 -13.65
C PRO A 18 35.84 -2.72 -12.21
N SER A 19 36.88 -3.28 -11.60
CA SER A 19 36.91 -3.60 -10.17
C SER A 19 36.88 -2.31 -9.35
N THR A 20 35.79 -2.05 -8.63
CA THR A 20 35.73 -0.97 -7.64
C THR A 20 36.63 -1.31 -6.45
N PRO A 21 37.47 -0.38 -5.94
CA PRO A 21 38.26 -0.62 -4.74
C PRO A 21 37.34 -0.74 -3.50
N PRO A 22 37.75 -1.50 -2.47
CA PRO A 22 37.01 -1.57 -1.22
C PRO A 22 37.07 -0.21 -0.52
N THR A 23 35.91 0.36 -0.22
CA THR A 23 35.80 1.58 0.60
C THR A 23 36.13 1.20 2.04
N THR A 24 37.33 1.54 2.50
CA THR A 24 37.73 1.39 3.90
C THR A 24 36.96 2.42 4.72
N THR A 25 35.88 1.99 5.37
CA THR A 25 35.10 2.84 6.30
C THR A 25 35.96 3.15 7.51
N ALA A 26 36.39 4.41 7.66
CA ALA A 26 37.05 4.89 8.87
C ALA A 26 36.09 4.77 10.08
N PRO A 27 36.57 4.40 11.27
CA PRO A 27 35.74 4.37 12.47
C PRO A 27 35.22 5.78 12.80
N ALA A 28 33.92 5.89 13.06
CA ALA A 28 33.26 7.14 13.42
C ALA A 28 33.89 7.73 14.70
N PRO A 29 34.03 9.07 14.81
CA PRO A 29 34.51 9.70 16.02
C PRO A 29 33.55 9.43 17.20
N PRO A 30 34.04 9.42 18.46
CA PRO A 30 33.19 9.19 19.62
C PRO A 30 32.21 10.35 19.77
N VAL A 31 30.92 10.06 19.53
CA VAL A 31 29.83 11.02 19.75
C VAL A 31 29.69 11.21 21.26
N LYS A 32 30.09 12.38 21.78
CA LYS A 32 29.74 12.79 23.14
C LYS A 32 28.21 12.85 23.24
N SER A 33 27.63 11.98 24.05
CA SER A 33 26.20 11.94 24.31
C SER A 33 25.77 13.26 24.97
N PRO A 34 24.76 13.99 24.44
CA PRO A 34 24.20 15.13 25.14
C PRO A 34 23.53 14.64 26.43
N SER A 35 23.98 15.15 27.58
CA SER A 35 23.30 14.95 28.85
C SER A 35 22.00 15.76 28.81
N TYR A 36 20.88 15.08 28.57
CA TYR A 36 19.55 15.70 28.67
C TYR A 36 19.16 15.81 30.15
N PRO A 37 18.59 16.95 30.59
CA PRO A 37 18.02 17.02 31.94
C PRO A 37 16.91 15.97 32.10
N PRO A 38 16.69 15.44 33.31
CA PRO A 38 15.63 14.49 33.55
C PRO A 38 14.29 15.11 33.14
N VAL A 39 13.59 14.45 32.21
CA VAL A 39 12.23 14.83 31.82
C VAL A 39 11.34 14.62 33.05
N THR A 40 10.99 15.70 33.73
CA THR A 40 9.92 15.71 34.72
C THR A 40 8.62 15.40 34.00
N THR A 41 8.09 14.19 34.18
CA THR A 41 6.77 13.82 33.71
C THR A 41 5.74 14.76 34.34
N PRO A 42 4.99 15.56 33.55
CA PRO A 42 3.91 16.36 34.11
C PRO A 42 2.86 15.43 34.70
N THR A 43 2.52 15.66 35.96
CA THR A 43 1.45 15.00 36.70
C THR A 43 0.17 15.05 35.85
N PRO A 44 -0.54 13.93 35.64
CA PRO A 44 -1.79 13.96 34.90
C PRO A 44 -2.76 14.93 35.59
N PRO A 45 -3.47 15.79 34.84
CA PRO A 45 -4.47 16.67 35.43
C PRO A 45 -5.55 15.81 36.12
N PRO A 46 -6.13 16.28 37.24
CA PRO A 46 -7.22 15.57 37.90
C PRO A 46 -8.33 15.31 36.89
N GLN A 47 -8.70 14.04 36.73
CA GLN A 47 -9.76 13.62 35.82
C GLN A 47 -11.04 14.34 36.24
N ALA A 48 -11.57 15.19 35.37
CA ALA A 48 -12.90 15.76 35.55
C ALA A 48 -13.90 14.61 35.70
N PRO A 49 -14.94 14.76 36.56
CA PRO A 49 -15.97 13.74 36.70
C PRO A 49 -16.56 13.43 35.32
N VAL A 50 -16.64 12.15 34.98
CA VAL A 50 -17.25 11.65 33.75
C VAL A 50 -18.73 12.03 33.76
N VAL A 51 -19.05 13.18 33.20
CA VAL A 51 -20.42 13.52 32.85
C VAL A 51 -20.75 12.68 31.62
N LYS A 52 -21.74 11.79 31.75
CA LYS A 52 -22.27 10.99 30.64
C LYS A 52 -22.53 11.92 29.45
N PRO A 53 -22.03 11.61 28.24
CA PRO A 53 -22.34 12.39 27.06
C PRO A 53 -23.86 12.50 26.91
N PRO A 54 -24.41 13.71 26.64
CA PRO A 54 -25.79 13.84 26.22
C PRO A 54 -25.99 12.97 24.99
N THR A 55 -26.99 12.10 25.03
CA THR A 55 -27.41 11.30 23.88
C THR A 55 -27.92 12.26 22.82
N ILE A 56 -27.07 12.68 21.89
CA ILE A 56 -27.52 13.43 20.71
C ILE A 56 -28.33 12.43 19.88
N PRO A 57 -29.64 12.66 19.63
CA PRO A 57 -30.40 11.81 18.74
C PRO A 57 -29.71 11.80 17.38
N ALA A 58 -29.43 10.60 16.86
CA ALA A 58 -28.84 10.43 15.55
C ALA A 58 -29.67 11.21 14.51
N PRO A 59 -29.03 11.91 13.55
CA PRO A 59 -29.77 12.53 12.46
C PRO A 59 -30.58 11.45 11.73
N PRO A 60 -31.79 11.75 11.23
CA PRO A 60 -32.62 10.77 10.56
C PRO A 60 -31.89 10.27 9.30
N VAL A 61 -31.27 9.10 9.43
CA VAL A 61 -30.71 8.37 8.29
C VAL A 61 -31.92 7.93 7.47
N LYS A 62 -32.17 8.60 6.35
CA LYS A 62 -33.18 8.19 5.38
C LYS A 62 -32.75 6.81 4.89
N VAL A 63 -33.37 5.77 5.44
CA VAL A 63 -33.13 4.38 5.06
C VAL A 63 -33.39 4.29 3.56
N PRO A 64 -32.38 3.94 2.74
CA PRO A 64 -32.62 3.67 1.33
C PRO A 64 -33.69 2.58 1.22
N PRO A 65 -34.64 2.69 0.28
CA PRO A 65 -35.68 1.68 0.12
C PRO A 65 -35.03 0.28 -0.01
N PRO A 66 -35.65 -0.76 0.56
CA PRO A 66 -35.16 -2.12 0.41
C PRO A 66 -35.08 -2.43 -1.09
N GLN A 67 -33.86 -2.62 -1.58
CA GLN A 67 -33.67 -3.07 -2.96
C GLN A 67 -34.28 -4.47 -3.07
N PRO A 68 -35.03 -4.77 -4.14
CA PRO A 68 -35.53 -6.12 -4.35
C PRO A 68 -34.34 -7.10 -4.38
N PRO A 69 -34.51 -8.34 -3.92
CA PRO A 69 -33.45 -9.34 -4.01
C PRO A 69 -33.12 -9.50 -5.48
N VAL A 70 -31.93 -9.05 -5.87
CA VAL A 70 -31.40 -9.29 -7.21
C VAL A 70 -31.20 -10.80 -7.27
N VAL A 71 -32.08 -11.50 -7.99
CA VAL A 71 -31.91 -12.92 -8.30
C VAL A 71 -30.74 -13.00 -9.28
N TYR A 72 -29.54 -13.10 -8.73
CA TYR A 72 -28.37 -13.44 -9.52
C TYR A 72 -28.56 -14.88 -10.00
N PRO A 73 -28.46 -15.16 -11.32
CA PRO A 73 -28.44 -16.54 -11.79
C PRO A 73 -27.32 -17.31 -11.07
N PRO A 74 -27.46 -18.63 -10.88
CA PRO A 74 -26.45 -19.42 -10.20
C PRO A 74 -25.09 -19.17 -10.86
N PRO A 75 -24.03 -18.89 -10.09
CA PRO A 75 -22.72 -18.69 -10.68
C PRO A 75 -22.31 -20.01 -11.30
N THR A 76 -22.43 -20.11 -12.63
CA THR A 76 -21.73 -21.13 -13.40
C THR A 76 -20.29 -21.07 -12.95
N VAL A 77 -19.77 -22.20 -12.47
CA VAL A 77 -18.43 -22.38 -11.92
C VAL A 77 -17.41 -22.15 -13.05
N ALA A 78 -17.22 -20.88 -13.41
CA ALA A 78 -16.08 -20.44 -14.18
C ALA A 78 -14.88 -20.46 -13.22
N PRO A 79 -13.70 -20.93 -13.66
CA PRO A 79 -12.50 -20.86 -12.85
C PRO A 79 -12.34 -19.41 -12.38
N SER A 80 -12.35 -19.22 -11.05
CA SER A 80 -12.22 -17.92 -10.39
C SER A 80 -11.16 -17.10 -11.12
N PRO A 81 -11.51 -15.95 -11.74
CA PRO A 81 -10.51 -15.14 -12.40
C PRO A 81 -9.44 -14.78 -11.36
N PRO A 82 -8.14 -14.94 -11.68
CA PRO A 82 -7.09 -14.47 -10.79
C PRO A 82 -7.39 -13.01 -10.47
N ALA A 83 -7.24 -12.64 -9.18
CA ALA A 83 -7.50 -11.30 -8.66
C ALA A 83 -7.13 -10.22 -9.69
N PRO A 84 -7.94 -9.15 -9.87
CA PRO A 84 -7.76 -8.20 -10.96
C PRO A 84 -6.32 -7.68 -10.95
N VAL A 85 -5.52 -8.25 -11.85
CA VAL A 85 -4.10 -7.88 -11.96
C VAL A 85 -4.11 -6.47 -12.52
N VAL A 86 -3.70 -5.52 -11.69
CA VAL A 86 -3.59 -4.12 -12.06
C VAL A 86 -2.41 -4.02 -13.02
N LYS A 87 -2.66 -3.83 -14.31
CA LYS A 87 -1.57 -3.68 -15.31
C LYS A 87 -1.05 -2.25 -15.36
N SER A 88 -1.90 -1.28 -15.02
CA SER A 88 -1.57 0.14 -15.08
C SER A 88 -2.16 0.91 -13.90
N ARG A 89 -1.56 2.07 -13.58
CA ARG A 89 -2.07 2.98 -12.54
C ARG A 89 -3.52 3.45 -12.77
N LYS A 90 -3.98 3.43 -14.02
CA LYS A 90 -5.37 3.77 -14.36
C LYS A 90 -6.35 2.72 -13.84
N ASP A 91 -5.96 1.45 -13.85
CA ASP A 91 -6.78 0.33 -13.35
C ASP A 91 -6.95 0.39 -11.82
N CYS A 92 -6.02 1.05 -11.13
CA CYS A 92 -6.16 1.29 -9.69
C CYS A 92 -7.36 2.17 -9.37
N ILE A 93 -7.73 3.12 -10.23
CA ILE A 93 -8.71 4.18 -9.90
C ILE A 93 -10.06 3.58 -9.52
N PRO A 94 -10.72 2.77 -10.38
CA PRO A 94 -12.01 2.19 -10.03
C PRO A 94 -11.92 1.19 -8.87
N LEU A 95 -10.80 0.46 -8.73
CA LEU A 95 -10.60 -0.50 -7.64
C LEU A 95 -10.46 0.17 -6.28
N CYS A 96 -9.68 1.26 -6.22
CA CYS A 96 -9.52 2.04 -5.01
C CYS A 96 -10.79 2.82 -4.67
N ASP A 97 -11.55 3.28 -5.66
CA ASP A 97 -12.82 3.95 -5.42
C ASP A 97 -13.81 3.01 -4.71
N TYR A 98 -13.90 1.76 -5.20
CA TYR A 98 -14.68 0.72 -4.53
C TYR A 98 -14.18 0.43 -3.10
N ARG A 99 -12.88 0.20 -2.91
CA ARG A 99 -12.29 -0.02 -1.58
C ARG A 99 -12.59 1.09 -0.58
N CYS A 100 -12.52 2.34 -1.05
CA CYS A 100 -12.65 3.51 -0.22
C CYS A 100 -14.11 3.98 -0.04
N GLN A 101 -15.08 3.32 -0.66
CA GLN A 101 -16.48 3.75 -0.73
C GLN A 101 -17.12 3.92 0.66
N LEU A 102 -16.82 3.01 1.60
CA LEU A 102 -17.33 3.04 2.98
C LEU A 102 -16.35 3.67 3.98
N HIS A 103 -15.15 4.06 3.54
CA HIS A 103 -14.19 4.63 4.46
C HIS A 103 -14.59 6.07 4.84
N SER A 104 -14.68 6.34 6.15
CA SER A 104 -14.97 7.68 6.69
C SER A 104 -14.11 8.81 6.11
N ARG A 105 -12.85 8.51 5.75
CA ARG A 105 -11.90 9.45 5.14
C ARG A 105 -11.57 9.07 3.70
N LYS A 106 -12.56 9.14 2.80
CA LYS A 106 -12.43 8.71 1.39
C LYS A 106 -11.21 9.28 0.67
N ARG A 107 -10.93 10.59 0.78
CA ARG A 107 -9.79 11.24 0.12
C ARG A 107 -8.44 10.69 0.62
N LEU A 108 -8.31 10.45 1.93
CA LEU A 108 -7.10 9.88 2.52
C LEU A 108 -6.92 8.42 2.11
N CYS A 109 -8.02 7.64 2.15
CA CYS A 109 -8.04 6.26 1.69
C CYS A 109 -7.59 6.16 0.23
N MET A 110 -8.17 6.98 -0.67
CA MET A 110 -7.84 6.96 -2.09
C MET A 110 -6.35 7.24 -2.32
N ARG A 111 -5.78 8.22 -1.62
CA ARG A 111 -4.34 8.54 -1.72
C ARG A 111 -3.47 7.36 -1.27
N ALA A 112 -3.81 6.74 -0.15
CA ALA A 112 -3.09 5.57 0.36
C ALA A 112 -3.21 4.37 -0.58
N CYS A 113 -4.43 4.05 -1.01
CA CYS A 113 -4.75 2.96 -1.93
C CYS A 113 -4.02 3.13 -3.26
N MET A 114 -4.02 4.33 -3.85
CA MET A 114 -3.26 4.62 -5.08
C MET A 114 -1.78 4.30 -4.95
N THR A 115 -1.13 4.75 -3.87
CA THR A 115 0.29 4.42 -3.66
C THR A 115 0.52 2.93 -3.48
N CYS A 116 -0.39 2.25 -2.76
CA CYS A 116 -0.28 0.82 -2.54
C CYS A 116 -0.50 0.02 -3.83
N CYS A 117 -1.45 0.44 -4.65
CA CYS A 117 -1.75 -0.15 -5.94
C CYS A 117 -0.63 0.07 -6.96
N ASP A 118 -0.04 1.27 -7.01
CA ASP A 118 1.05 1.57 -7.95
C ASP A 118 2.29 0.70 -7.67
N ARG A 119 2.57 0.45 -6.38
CA ARG A 119 3.70 -0.37 -5.95
C ARG A 119 3.44 -1.87 -6.01
N CYS A 120 2.25 -2.32 -5.57
CA CYS A 120 1.93 -3.73 -5.45
C CYS A 120 1.13 -4.30 -6.61
N LYS A 121 0.67 -3.44 -7.53
CA LYS A 121 -0.14 -3.81 -8.70
C LYS A 121 -1.35 -4.69 -8.35
N CYS A 122 -1.90 -4.46 -7.16
CA CYS A 122 -3.01 -5.22 -6.61
C CYS A 122 -3.81 -4.35 -5.64
N VAL A 123 -5.13 -4.48 -5.72
CA VAL A 123 -6.09 -3.89 -4.77
C VAL A 123 -7.00 -5.02 -4.27
N PRO A 124 -7.09 -5.23 -2.95
CA PRO A 124 -7.93 -6.30 -2.41
C PRO A 124 -9.41 -6.12 -2.77
N PRO A 125 -10.16 -7.21 -3.03
CA PRO A 125 -11.60 -7.12 -3.23
C PRO A 125 -12.31 -6.73 -1.92
N GLY A 126 -13.48 -6.07 -2.03
CA GLY A 126 -14.25 -5.60 -0.86
C GLY A 126 -13.83 -4.21 -0.34
N THR A 127 -14.53 -3.70 0.66
CA THR A 127 -14.25 -2.38 1.29
C THR A 127 -13.44 -2.50 2.58
N TYR A 128 -13.34 -3.69 3.16
CA TYR A 128 -12.63 -3.99 4.40
C TYR A 128 -11.93 -5.34 4.31
N GLY A 129 -10.84 -5.54 5.04
CA GLY A 129 -10.13 -6.82 5.10
C GLY A 129 -9.53 -7.27 3.76
N ASN A 130 -9.35 -8.59 3.60
CA ASN A 130 -8.86 -9.27 2.39
C ASN A 130 -7.47 -8.88 1.90
N ARG A 131 -6.67 -8.25 2.77
CA ARG A 131 -5.35 -7.71 2.44
C ARG A 131 -4.38 -8.83 2.03
N GLU A 132 -4.60 -10.03 2.55
CA GLU A 132 -3.89 -11.26 2.21
C GLU A 132 -4.04 -11.67 0.74
N LYS A 133 -5.12 -11.24 0.05
CA LYS A 133 -5.32 -11.53 -1.38
C LYS A 133 -4.28 -10.84 -2.27
N CYS A 134 -3.76 -9.69 -1.84
CA CYS A 134 -2.66 -9.00 -2.51
C CYS A 134 -1.28 -9.34 -1.93
N GLY A 135 -1.24 -10.29 -1.00
CA GLY A 135 -0.02 -10.79 -0.38
C GLY A 135 0.75 -9.74 0.43
N LYS A 136 2.03 -10.08 0.65
CA LYS A 136 2.95 -9.36 1.54
C LYS A 136 3.15 -7.89 1.17
N CYS A 137 3.16 -7.56 -0.12
CA CYS A 137 3.38 -6.18 -0.55
C CYS A 137 2.34 -5.20 0.02
N TYR A 138 1.06 -5.60 0.07
CA TYR A 138 -0.02 -4.76 0.57
C TYR A 138 -0.12 -4.78 2.11
N THR A 139 0.25 -5.90 2.74
CA THR A 139 0.22 -6.04 4.21
C THR A 139 1.40 -5.39 4.89
N ASP A 140 2.61 -5.56 4.33
CA ASP A 140 3.89 -5.22 4.97
C ASP A 140 4.31 -3.79 4.69
N MET A 141 3.55 -3.05 3.86
CA MET A 141 3.73 -1.62 3.74
C MET A 141 3.26 -0.92 5.02
N LEU A 142 4.24 -0.41 5.76
CA LEU A 142 4.05 0.35 6.98
C LEU A 142 4.35 1.83 6.75
N THR A 143 3.73 2.66 7.58
CA THR A 143 4.11 4.06 7.77
C THR A 143 5.30 4.13 8.74
N HIS A 144 5.89 5.32 8.92
CA HIS A 144 6.97 5.54 9.90
C HIS A 144 6.59 5.17 11.34
N GLY A 145 5.29 5.08 11.67
CA GLY A 145 4.81 4.66 12.99
C GLY A 145 4.50 3.17 13.11
N ASN A 146 5.06 2.31 12.26
CA ASN A 146 4.80 0.86 12.19
C ASN A 146 3.32 0.47 12.00
N LYS A 147 2.48 1.40 11.55
CA LYS A 147 1.07 1.13 11.23
C LYS A 147 0.95 0.79 9.76
N ASN A 148 0.06 -0.14 9.43
CA ASN A 148 -0.24 -0.48 8.04
C ASN A 148 -0.65 0.77 7.26
N LYS A 149 0.02 0.98 6.13
CA LYS A 149 -0.17 2.15 5.27
C LYS A 149 -1.37 1.98 4.33
N CYS A 150 -1.63 0.75 3.90
CA CYS A 150 -2.67 0.45 2.90
C CYS A 150 -4.02 0.19 3.57
N PRO A 151 -5.13 0.70 2.99
CA PRO A 151 -6.47 0.58 3.56
C PRO A 151 -7.03 -0.85 3.54
#